data_AF-A0A537DYP1-F1
#
_entry.id   AF-A0A537DYP1-F1
#
_cell.length_a   1.000
_cell.length_b   1.000
_cell.length_c   1.000
_cell.angle_alpha   90.00
_cell.angle_beta   90.00
_cell.angle_gamma   90.00
#
_symmetry.space_group_name_H-M   'P 1'
#
loop_
_entity.id
_entity.type
_entity.pdbx_description
1 polymer ?
#
loop_
_entity_poly.entity_id
_entity_poly.type
_entity_poly.pdbx_seq_one_letter_code
_entity_poly.pdbx_strand_id
1 'polypeptide(L)'
;MAPCTDASFSPEVHAFYGDGKAVIGKLEGFNANVTDRRVYMFTLETANRAEVSLFEKHDAEDESCDVFSWTGDSLGSLPGLVGSSILSNRGVACIGEQTKALVTKYLSPINREQGIPSPATPRAAFGHTLNRYKDEYVRANCYLLC
;
A
#
# COMPACT_ATOMS: atom_id res chain seq x y z
N MET A 1 -14.75 -12.80 13.81
CA MET A 1 -14.21 -11.65 13.06
C MET A 1 -13.80 -10.59 14.05
N ALA A 2 -12.54 -10.17 13.98
CA ALA A 2 -12.07 -9.01 14.69
C ALA A 2 -12.66 -7.78 13.96
N PRO A 3 -13.55 -6.97 14.56
CA PRO A 3 -14.02 -5.74 13.92
C PRO A 3 -12.81 -4.87 13.49
N CYS A 4 -12.96 -3.96 12.52
CA CYS A 4 -11.90 -3.03 12.08
C CYS A 4 -11.09 -2.44 13.26
N THR A 5 -11.71 -2.27 14.42
CA THR A 5 -11.08 -1.86 15.68
C THR A 5 -9.91 -2.73 16.12
N ASP A 6 -9.97 -4.06 15.98
CA ASP A 6 -8.88 -4.96 16.42
C ASP A 6 -7.67 -4.84 15.48
N ALA A 7 -7.91 -4.73 14.16
CA ALA A 7 -6.85 -4.54 13.18
C ALA A 7 -6.23 -3.13 13.26
N SER A 8 -6.99 -2.13 13.74
CA SER A 8 -6.52 -0.75 13.89
C SER A 8 -5.41 -0.59 14.94
N PHE A 9 -5.21 -1.57 15.83
CA PHE A 9 -4.08 -1.62 16.77
C PHE A 9 -2.80 -2.22 16.17
N SER A 10 -2.87 -2.84 14.99
CA SER A 10 -1.74 -3.55 14.37
C SER A 10 -1.38 -3.10 12.94
N PRO A 11 -1.44 -1.80 12.57
CA PRO A 11 -0.97 -1.37 11.27
C PRO A 11 0.55 -1.51 11.19
N GLU A 12 1.05 -1.91 10.02
CA GLU A 12 2.47 -2.08 9.77
C GLU A 12 2.89 -1.28 8.54
N VAL A 13 4.09 -0.71 8.60
CA VAL A 13 4.71 -0.04 7.45
C VAL A 13 6.12 -0.57 7.29
N HIS A 14 6.38 -1.19 6.14
CA HIS A 14 7.67 -1.75 5.79
C HIS A 14 8.30 -0.92 4.68
N ALA A 15 9.45 -0.31 4.97
CA ALA A 15 10.14 0.57 4.05
C ALA A 15 11.41 -0.10 3.50
N PHE A 16 11.53 -0.09 2.17
CA PHE A 16 12.66 -0.67 1.44
C PHE A 16 13.33 0.40 0.58
N TYR A 17 14.66 0.39 0.60
CA TYR A 17 15.50 1.27 -0.22
C TYR A 17 16.52 0.45 -0.98
N GLY A 18 16.89 0.91 -2.16
CA GLY A 18 17.93 0.29 -3.00
C GLY A 18 17.59 0.43 -4.47
N ASP A 19 18.41 -0.16 -5.34
CA ASP A 19 17.98 -0.37 -6.72
C ASP A 19 16.74 -1.29 -6.77
N GLY A 20 15.92 -1.15 -7.81
CA GLY A 20 14.67 -1.89 -7.91
C GLY A 20 14.87 -3.41 -7.88
N LYS A 21 15.96 -3.97 -8.42
CA LYS A 21 16.29 -5.41 -8.31
C LYS A 21 16.53 -5.82 -6.85
N ALA A 22 17.30 -5.04 -6.10
CA ALA A 22 17.55 -5.29 -4.68
C ALA A 22 16.26 -5.21 -3.87
N VAL A 23 15.37 -4.25 -4.18
CA VAL A 23 14.07 -4.13 -3.50
C VAL A 23 13.13 -5.29 -3.85
N ILE A 24 13.11 -5.75 -5.12
CA ILE A 24 12.38 -6.96 -5.51
C ILE A 24 12.86 -8.16 -4.70
N GLY A 25 14.18 -8.37 -4.58
CA GLY A 25 14.74 -9.45 -3.78
C GLY A 25 14.34 -9.38 -2.30
N LYS A 26 14.28 -8.18 -1.72
CA LYS A 26 13.80 -7.98 -0.34
C LYS A 26 12.32 -8.34 -0.20
N LEU A 27 11.49 -8.00 -1.19
CA LEU A 27 10.07 -8.32 -1.20
C LEU A 27 9.78 -9.80 -1.42
N GLU A 28 10.62 -10.51 -2.18
CA GLU A 28 10.51 -11.97 -2.34
C GLU A 28 10.76 -12.69 -1.01
N GLY A 29 11.68 -12.19 -0.19
CA GLY A 29 11.93 -12.70 1.16
C GLY A 29 10.96 -12.17 2.23
N PHE A 30 10.13 -11.18 1.88
CA PHE A 30 9.20 -10.54 2.80
C PHE A 30 7.90 -11.35 2.86
N ASN A 31 7.86 -12.29 3.80
CA ASN A 31 6.65 -13.05 4.09
C ASN A 31 5.69 -12.23 4.95
N ALA A 32 5.05 -11.24 4.33
CA ALA A 32 3.91 -10.56 4.93
C ALA A 32 2.61 -11.13 4.38
N ASN A 33 1.67 -11.33 5.30
CA ASN A 33 0.31 -11.70 4.99
C ASN A 33 -0.48 -10.49 4.44
N VAL A 34 -0.02 -9.93 3.32
CA VAL A 34 -0.71 -8.83 2.62
C VAL A 34 -2.15 -9.22 2.30
N THR A 35 -2.37 -10.52 2.02
CA THR A 35 -3.68 -11.12 1.75
C THR A 35 -4.63 -11.11 2.93
N ASP A 36 -4.12 -11.10 4.16
CA ASP A 36 -4.96 -11.21 5.36
C ASP A 36 -5.49 -9.84 5.78
N ARG A 37 -5.06 -8.77 5.10
CA ARG A 37 -5.53 -7.41 5.30
C ARG A 37 -6.62 -7.09 4.28
N ARG A 38 -7.72 -6.52 4.77
CA ARG A 38 -8.78 -5.92 3.95
C ARG A 38 -8.26 -4.69 3.20
N VAL A 39 -7.42 -3.87 3.83
CA VAL A 39 -6.82 -2.69 3.19
C VAL A 39 -5.31 -2.71 3.33
N TYR A 40 -4.63 -2.57 2.20
CA TYR A 40 -3.18 -2.44 2.13
C TYR A 40 -2.79 -1.52 0.98
N MET A 41 -1.60 -0.94 1.07
CA MET A 41 -1.14 0.03 0.09
C MET A 41 0.34 -0.18 -0.21
N PHE A 42 0.70 0.11 -1.45
CA PHE A 42 2.07 0.18 -1.90
C PHE A 42 2.36 1.57 -2.44
N THR A 43 3.48 2.13 -2.02
CA THR A 43 4.02 3.36 -2.61
C THR A 43 5.40 3.07 -3.14
N LEU A 44 5.71 3.56 -4.34
CA LEU A 44 7.06 3.58 -4.89
C LEU A 44 7.44 5.00 -5.25
N GLU A 45 8.66 5.41 -4.94
CA GLU A 45 9.19 6.71 -5.34
C GLU A 45 10.64 6.57 -5.79
N THR A 46 10.97 7.19 -6.91
CA THR A 46 12.33 7.40 -7.43
C THR A 46 12.67 8.88 -7.32
N ALA A 47 13.79 9.32 -7.92
CA ALA A 47 14.15 10.74 -7.91
C ALA A 47 13.16 11.65 -8.65
N ASN A 48 12.36 11.12 -9.58
CA ASN A 48 11.51 11.90 -10.48
C ASN A 48 10.17 11.24 -10.80
N ARG A 49 9.85 10.12 -10.16
CA ARG A 49 8.61 9.37 -10.37
C ARG A 49 8.08 8.84 -9.05
N ALA A 50 6.77 8.74 -8.97
CA ALA A 50 6.06 8.19 -7.84
C ALA A 50 4.85 7.41 -8.30
N GLU A 51 4.55 6.33 -7.60
CA GLU A 51 3.35 5.52 -7.80
C GLU A 51 2.72 5.15 -6.46
N VAL A 52 1.39 5.05 -6.46
CA VAL A 52 0.59 4.52 -5.35
C VAL A 52 -0.39 3.49 -5.90
N SER A 53 -0.47 2.36 -5.21
CA SER A 53 -1.50 1.34 -5.42
C SER A 53 -2.10 1.00 -4.06
N LEU A 54 -3.35 1.38 -3.83
CA LEU A 54 -4.12 1.02 -2.64
C LEU A 54 -5.13 -0.05 -3.02
N PHE A 55 -5.12 -1.15 -2.28
CA PHE A 55 -5.99 -2.29 -2.48
C PHE A 55 -6.99 -2.35 -1.34
N GLU A 56 -8.25 -2.59 -1.67
CA GLU A 56 -9.35 -2.71 -0.72
C GLU A 56 -10.22 -3.90 -1.07
N LYS A 57 -10.33 -4.85 -0.16
CA LYS A 57 -11.30 -5.94 -0.22
C LYS A 57 -12.59 -5.54 0.48
N HIS A 58 -13.71 -6.19 0.16
CA HIS A 58 -14.93 -6.01 0.94
C HIS A 58 -14.79 -6.71 2.31
N ASP A 59 -14.21 -7.91 2.33
CA ASP A 59 -13.74 -8.64 3.50
C ASP A 59 -12.29 -9.15 3.31
N ALA A 60 -11.56 -9.45 4.40
CA ALA A 60 -10.18 -9.93 4.33
C ALA A 60 -10.05 -11.25 3.54
N GLU A 61 -11.06 -12.11 3.63
CA GLU A 61 -11.12 -13.42 2.95
C GLU A 61 -11.58 -13.34 1.48
N ASP A 62 -11.96 -12.15 0.99
CA ASP A 62 -12.48 -12.04 -0.37
C ASP A 62 -11.42 -12.33 -1.45
N GLU A 63 -11.91 -12.99 -2.50
CA GLU A 63 -11.13 -13.33 -3.69
C GLU A 63 -10.99 -12.16 -4.67
N SER A 64 -11.69 -11.05 -4.44
CA SER A 64 -11.63 -9.84 -5.27
C SER A 64 -11.38 -8.58 -4.44
N CYS A 65 -10.77 -7.59 -5.06
CA CYS A 65 -10.51 -6.29 -4.46
C CYS A 65 -10.75 -5.16 -5.46
N ASP A 66 -10.88 -3.95 -4.93
CA ASP A 66 -10.77 -2.71 -5.68
C ASP A 66 -9.33 -2.20 -5.56
N VAL A 67 -8.79 -1.66 -6.65
CA VAL A 67 -7.50 -0.96 -6.63
C VAL A 67 -7.66 0.48 -7.01
N PHE A 68 -7.09 1.34 -6.18
CA PHE A 68 -6.96 2.76 -6.39
C PHE A 68 -5.51 3.05 -6.76
N SER A 69 -5.26 3.50 -7.99
CA SER A 69 -3.92 3.69 -8.53
C SER A 69 -3.67 5.13 -8.95
N TRP A 70 -2.45 5.61 -8.65
CA TRP A 70 -1.99 6.94 -9.01
C TRP A 70 -0.53 6.92 -9.42
N THR A 71 -0.16 7.76 -10.38
CA THR A 71 1.22 8.00 -10.79
C THR A 71 1.50 9.49 -10.93
N GLY A 72 2.73 9.91 -10.64
CA GLY A 72 3.16 11.30 -10.78
C GLY A 72 4.65 11.48 -10.54
N ASP A 73 5.09 12.71 -10.27
CA ASP A 73 6.52 13.01 -10.12
C ASP A 73 7.03 12.81 -8.68
N SER A 74 6.18 12.98 -7.67
CA SER A 74 6.53 12.77 -6.26
C SER A 74 5.29 12.48 -5.40
N LEU A 75 5.47 11.70 -4.33
CA LEU A 75 4.47 11.49 -3.28
C LEU A 75 4.30 12.71 -2.36
N GLY A 76 5.22 13.69 -2.43
CA GLY A 76 5.26 14.84 -1.54
C GLY A 76 5.24 14.42 -0.07
N SER A 77 4.29 14.95 0.70
CA SER A 77 4.15 14.65 2.13
C SER A 77 3.33 13.41 2.45
N LEU A 78 2.82 12.68 1.44
CA LEU A 78 1.86 11.58 1.67
C LEU A 78 2.36 10.52 2.68
N PRO A 79 3.59 9.97 2.58
CA PRO A 79 4.06 8.98 3.56
C PRO A 79 4.05 9.51 5.00
N GLY A 80 4.44 10.78 5.19
CA GLY A 80 4.42 11.44 6.50
C GLY A 80 3.00 11.67 7.02
N LEU A 81 2.06 12.04 6.13
CA LEU A 81 0.65 12.20 6.47
C LEU A 81 0.01 10.87 6.88
N VAL A 82 0.30 9.79 6.16
CA VAL A 82 -0.18 8.44 6.51
C VAL A 82 0.37 8.00 7.86
N GLY A 83 1.68 8.16 8.09
CA GLY A 83 2.29 7.84 9.39
C GLY A 83 1.69 8.65 10.55
N SER A 84 1.44 9.95 10.33
CA SER A 84 0.77 10.81 11.31
C SER A 84 -0.67 10.37 11.57
N SER A 85 -1.41 9.97 10.52
CA SER A 85 -2.76 9.44 10.62
C SER A 85 -2.79 8.17 11.47
N ILE A 86 -1.87 7.23 11.23
CA ILE A 86 -1.74 5.99 12.02
C ILE A 86 -1.52 6.31 13.51
N LEU A 87 -0.58 7.19 13.83
CA LEU A 87 -0.28 7.55 15.22
C LEU A 87 -1.45 8.27 15.90
N SER A 88 -2.14 9.16 15.18
CA SER A 88 -3.28 9.91 15.70
C SER A 88 -4.52 9.03 15.91
N ASN A 89 -4.64 7.94 15.15
CA ASN A 89 -5.76 7.02 15.21
C ASN A 89 -5.84 6.26 16.54
N ARG A 90 -4.69 5.87 17.11
CA ARG A 90 -4.59 5.18 18.41
C ARG A 90 -5.49 3.93 18.53
N GLY A 91 -5.76 3.24 17.42
CA GLY A 91 -6.62 2.05 17.36
C GLY A 91 -8.12 2.34 17.47
N VAL A 92 -8.56 3.60 17.38
CA VAL A 92 -9.97 3.99 17.60
C VAL A 92 -10.84 3.72 16.38
N ALA A 93 -10.32 3.95 15.16
CA ALA A 93 -11.10 3.88 13.93
C ALA A 93 -10.37 3.08 12.86
N CYS A 94 -11.09 2.61 11.84
CA CYS A 94 -10.48 1.81 10.78
C CYS A 94 -9.43 2.61 10.00
N ILE A 95 -8.15 2.29 10.22
CA ILE A 95 -7.03 3.04 9.63
C ILE A 95 -6.93 2.85 8.11
N GLY A 96 -7.42 1.72 7.58
CA GLY A 96 -7.56 1.49 6.14
C GLY A 96 -8.46 2.53 5.46
N GLU A 97 -9.66 2.74 6.01
CA GLU A 97 -10.63 3.74 5.49
C GLU A 97 -10.08 5.16 5.58
N GLN A 98 -9.43 5.51 6.69
CA GLN A 98 -8.80 6.82 6.85
C GLN A 98 -7.68 7.04 5.83
N THR A 99 -6.86 6.01 5.60
CA THR A 99 -5.78 6.07 4.62
C THR A 99 -6.33 6.20 3.20
N LYS A 100 -7.38 5.45 2.85
CA LYS A 100 -8.07 5.58 1.56
C LYS A 100 -8.64 6.98 1.36
N ALA A 101 -9.33 7.53 2.36
CA ALA A 101 -9.84 8.90 2.30
C ALA A 101 -8.71 9.93 2.13
N LEU A 102 -7.59 9.73 2.81
CA LEU A 102 -6.40 10.59 2.71
C LEU A 102 -5.79 10.51 1.29
N VAL A 103 -5.56 9.31 0.78
CA VAL A 103 -4.96 9.05 -0.53
C VAL A 103 -5.83 9.61 -1.65
N THR A 104 -7.13 9.31 -1.65
CA THR A 104 -8.08 9.76 -2.69
C THR A 104 -8.22 11.29 -2.70
N LYS A 105 -8.11 11.95 -1.54
CA LYS A 105 -8.10 13.41 -1.44
C LYS A 105 -6.79 14.04 -1.90
N TYR A 106 -5.65 13.45 -1.51
CA TYR A 106 -4.33 14.03 -1.73
C TYR A 106 -3.82 13.78 -3.17
N LEU A 107 -4.14 12.63 -3.76
CA LEU A 107 -3.67 12.20 -5.07
C LEU A 107 -4.80 12.24 -6.12
N SER A 108 -5.40 13.41 -6.30
CA SER A 108 -6.49 13.60 -7.27
C SER A 108 -5.95 14.05 -8.65
N PRO A 109 -6.42 13.47 -9.77
CA PRO A 109 -7.35 12.35 -9.86
C PRO A 109 -6.68 10.99 -9.61
N ILE A 110 -7.42 10.06 -9.01
CA ILE A 110 -7.00 8.67 -8.80
C ILE A 110 -7.82 7.74 -9.69
N ASN A 111 -7.18 6.74 -10.28
CA ASN A 111 -7.88 5.71 -11.05
C ASN A 111 -8.43 4.65 -10.09
N ARG A 112 -9.62 4.12 -10.39
CA ARG A 112 -10.21 2.99 -9.64
C ARG A 112 -10.53 1.86 -10.60
N GLU A 113 -10.02 0.68 -10.28
CA GLU A 113 -10.36 -0.59 -10.91
C GLU A 113 -11.13 -1.43 -9.90
N GLN A 114 -12.23 -2.05 -10.33
CA GLN A 114 -13.13 -2.79 -9.45
C GLN A 114 -13.15 -4.28 -9.80
N GLY A 115 -13.30 -5.12 -8.78
CA GLY A 115 -13.50 -6.57 -8.97
C GLY A 115 -12.32 -7.28 -9.59
N ILE A 116 -11.10 -6.79 -9.35
CA ILE A 116 -9.87 -7.46 -9.78
C ILE A 116 -9.50 -8.56 -8.78
N PRO A 117 -8.93 -9.69 -9.26
CA PRO A 117 -8.53 -10.77 -8.37
C PRO A 117 -7.60 -10.27 -7.27
N SER A 118 -7.89 -10.63 -6.02
CA SER A 118 -7.02 -10.32 -4.90
C SER A 118 -5.65 -10.96 -5.13
N PRO A 119 -4.55 -10.18 -5.13
CA PRO A 119 -3.21 -10.72 -5.22
C PRO A 119 -2.95 -11.74 -4.10
N ALA A 120 -2.43 -12.92 -4.45
CA ALA A 120 -2.13 -13.96 -3.47
C ALA A 120 -0.80 -13.74 -2.71
N THR A 121 0.04 -12.80 -3.16
CA THR A 121 1.36 -12.53 -2.56
C THR A 121 1.73 -11.04 -2.70
N PRO A 122 2.65 -10.51 -1.87
CA PRO A 122 3.22 -9.18 -2.07
C PRO A 122 3.82 -9.01 -3.47
N ARG A 123 4.46 -10.06 -4.01
CA ARG A 123 5.00 -10.06 -5.37
C ARG A 123 3.92 -9.89 -6.43
N ALA A 124 2.80 -10.61 -6.29
CA ALA A 124 1.67 -10.47 -7.22
C ALA A 124 1.07 -9.05 -7.16
N ALA A 125 1.02 -8.45 -5.96
CA ALA A 125 0.48 -7.11 -5.77
C ALA A 125 1.42 -6.00 -6.30
N PHE A 126 2.73 -6.11 -6.04
CA PHE A 126 3.68 -4.99 -6.19
C PHE A 126 4.77 -5.23 -7.24
N GLY A 127 4.98 -6.48 -7.66
CA GLY A 127 6.11 -6.89 -8.49
C GLY A 127 6.11 -6.24 -9.87
N HIS A 128 4.94 -6.04 -10.47
CA HIS A 128 4.84 -5.35 -11.77
C HIS A 128 5.34 -3.90 -11.69
N THR A 129 4.89 -3.14 -10.69
CA THR A 129 5.36 -1.77 -10.45
C THR A 129 6.87 -1.75 -10.26
N LEU A 130 7.42 -2.58 -9.37
CA LEU A 130 8.86 -2.59 -9.10
C LEU A 130 9.70 -2.98 -10.31
N ASN A 131 9.22 -3.91 -11.12
CA ASN A 131 9.95 -4.34 -12.31
C ASN A 131 10.07 -3.22 -13.36
N ARG A 132 9.17 -2.23 -13.37
CA ARG A 132 9.31 -1.02 -14.19
C ARG A 132 10.51 -0.17 -13.78
N TYR A 133 10.86 -0.17 -12.49
CA TYR A 133 11.94 0.65 -11.91
C TYR A 133 13.15 -0.20 -11.47
N LYS A 134 13.31 -1.40 -12.03
CA LYS A 134 14.32 -2.39 -11.59
C LYS A 134 15.76 -1.87 -11.63
N ASP A 135 16.05 -0.93 -12.52
CA ASP A 135 17.40 -0.35 -12.73
C ASP A 135 17.53 1.06 -12.12
N GLU A 136 16.53 1.51 -11.35
CA GLU A 136 16.52 2.80 -10.64
C GLU A 136 16.67 2.62 -9.14
N TYR A 137 17.20 3.64 -8.44
CA TYR A 137 17.16 3.70 -6.99
C TYR A 137 15.77 4.11 -6.53
N VAL A 138 15.14 3.29 -5.71
CA VAL A 138 13.75 3.46 -5.28
C VAL A 138 13.62 3.43 -3.76
N ARG A 139 12.61 4.15 -3.28
CA ARG A 139 11.98 3.96 -1.98
C ARG A 139 10.64 3.27 -2.20
N ALA A 140 10.46 2.09 -1.65
CA ALA A 140 9.19 1.37 -1.67
C ALA A 140 8.65 1.23 -0.25
N ASN A 141 7.37 1.48 -0.04
CA ASN A 141 6.72 1.23 1.25
C ASN A 141 5.51 0.31 1.05
N CYS A 142 5.41 -0.72 1.88
CA CYS A 142 4.23 -1.58 2.01
C CYS A 142 3.51 -1.21 3.30
N TYR A 143 2.26 -0.78 3.19
CA TYR A 143 1.38 -0.45 4.31
C TYR A 143 0.34 -1.56 4.48
N LEU A 144 0.29 -2.18 5.64
CA LEU A 144 -0.69 -3.19 6.04
C LEU A 144 -1.59 -2.54 7.08
N LEU A 145 -2.84 -2.24 6.74
CA LEU A 145 -3.62 -1.25 7.48
C LEU A 145 -4.73 -1.86 8.34
N CYS A 146 -5.63 -2.65 7.74
CA CYS A 146 -6.67 -3.36 8.47
C CYS A 146 -7.01 -4.67 7.79
#